data_AF-A0A410H442-F1
#
_entry.id   AF-A0A410H442-F1
#
_cell.length_a   1.000
_cell.length_b   1.000
_cell.length_c   1.000
_cell.angle_alpha   90.00
_cell.angle_beta   90.00
_cell.angle_gamma   90.00
#
_symmetry.space_group_name_H-M   'P 1'
#
loop_
_entity.id
_entity.type
_entity.pdbx_description
1 polymer ?
#
loop_
_entity_poly.entity_id
_entity_poly.type
_entity_poly.pdbx_seq_one_letter_code
_entity_poly.pdbx_strand_id
1 'polypeptide(L)'
;MTGQNLSLYALMIGALSFTSASQAADTKQSLEDQQTLKLCVDYNGLTSDEDRQAYIKELDRRGQLSVKDHENLKTHHVVNGSTMCGMYMMMGKPLAEEGKQLRPMVYKVVHVYPKNYYVTQVGMVVASYDRKPGELPPKLSETKPAVQPPPVMFNAPGGSPHH
;
A
#
# COMPACT_ATOMS: atom_id res chain seq x y z
N MET A 1 71.58 -26.25 -48.87
CA MET A 1 70.67 -26.22 -47.71
C MET A 1 69.25 -26.37 -48.27
N THR A 2 68.71 -27.59 -48.41
CA THR A 2 67.78 -28.26 -47.45
C THR A 2 66.62 -27.35 -47.06
N GLY A 3 65.33 -27.67 -47.22
CA GLY A 3 64.66 -28.92 -47.56
C GLY A 3 63.15 -28.66 -47.76
N GLN A 4 62.44 -29.73 -48.10
CA GLN A 4 61.04 -29.78 -48.53
C GLN A 4 60.03 -29.82 -47.36
N ASN A 5 58.76 -29.68 -47.73
CA ASN A 5 57.56 -30.43 -47.25
C ASN A 5 56.56 -29.78 -46.28
N LEU A 6 55.31 -29.76 -46.80
CA LEU A 6 54.03 -30.14 -46.19
C LEU A 6 53.63 -29.60 -44.80
N SER A 7 52.47 -28.93 -44.76
CA SER A 7 51.32 -29.49 -44.01
C SER A 7 49.99 -28.87 -44.47
N LEU A 8 49.14 -29.70 -45.06
CA LEU A 8 47.68 -29.57 -45.01
C LEU A 8 47.19 -29.73 -43.55
N TYR A 9 45.92 -29.38 -43.34
CA TYR A 9 45.09 -29.63 -42.15
C TYR A 9 45.28 -28.66 -40.98
N ALA A 10 44.27 -27.81 -40.71
CA ALA A 10 43.20 -28.21 -39.80
C ALA A 10 42.24 -27.05 -39.49
N LEU A 11 40.96 -27.36 -39.65
CA LEU A 11 39.82 -26.87 -38.87
C LEU A 11 39.55 -25.36 -38.77
N MET A 12 38.62 -24.94 -39.63
CA MET A 12 37.49 -24.12 -39.23
C MET A 12 36.88 -24.61 -37.91
N ILE A 13 37.16 -23.92 -36.80
CA ILE A 13 36.37 -24.02 -35.57
C ILE A 13 35.39 -22.86 -35.59
N GLY A 14 34.14 -23.17 -35.92
CA GLY A 14 33.01 -22.28 -35.70
C GLY A 14 32.89 -22.01 -34.21
N ALA A 15 33.30 -20.81 -33.79
CA ALA A 15 32.85 -20.25 -32.53
C ALA A 15 31.40 -19.78 -32.73
N LEU A 16 30.46 -20.73 -32.60
CA LEU A 16 29.13 -20.41 -32.09
C LEU A 16 29.36 -19.82 -30.70
N SER A 17 29.50 -18.49 -30.63
CA SER A 17 29.32 -17.76 -29.39
C SER A 17 27.86 -17.93 -29.02
N PHE A 18 27.56 -19.03 -28.33
CA PHE A 18 26.37 -19.14 -27.51
C PHE A 18 26.50 -18.01 -26.49
N THR A 19 25.87 -16.87 -26.78
CA THR A 19 25.44 -15.96 -25.74
C THR A 19 24.57 -16.78 -24.82
N SER A 20 25.18 -17.31 -23.76
CA SER A 20 24.47 -17.67 -22.56
C SER A 20 23.76 -16.41 -22.13
N ALA A 21 22.50 -16.27 -22.55
CA ALA A 21 21.55 -15.45 -21.84
C ALA A 21 21.47 -16.11 -20.46
N SER A 22 22.36 -15.67 -19.57
CA SER A 22 22.19 -15.80 -18.15
C SER A 22 20.87 -15.12 -17.86
N GLN A 23 19.80 -15.91 -17.89
CA GLN A 23 18.60 -15.61 -17.14
C GLN A 23 19.09 -15.50 -15.70
N ALA A 24 19.43 -14.28 -15.30
CA ALA A 24 19.24 -13.87 -13.93
C ALA A 24 17.74 -14.02 -13.70
N ALA A 25 17.33 -15.24 -13.33
CA ALA A 25 16.11 -15.49 -12.60
C ALA A 25 16.31 -14.79 -11.25
N ASP A 26 16.18 -13.46 -11.29
CA ASP A 26 15.87 -12.66 -10.14
C ASP A 26 14.62 -13.33 -9.57
N THR A 27 14.80 -14.04 -8.47
CA THR A 27 13.72 -14.78 -7.83
C THR A 27 12.85 -13.73 -7.15
N LYS A 28 12.13 -12.93 -7.95
CA LYS A 28 11.09 -12.02 -7.49
C LYS A 28 10.07 -12.91 -6.79
N GLN A 29 10.14 -12.95 -5.47
CA GLN A 29 9.16 -13.65 -4.66
C GLN A 29 7.77 -13.18 -5.09
N SER A 30 6.89 -14.12 -5.44
CA SER A 30 5.57 -13.82 -5.99
C SER A 30 4.87 -12.79 -5.11
N LEU A 31 4.30 -11.75 -5.71
CA LEU A 31 3.55 -10.71 -4.96
C LEU A 31 2.41 -11.34 -4.14
N GLU A 32 1.87 -12.46 -4.60
CA GLU A 32 0.82 -13.23 -3.95
C GLU A 32 1.24 -13.73 -2.55
N ASP A 33 2.51 -14.08 -2.36
CA ASP A 33 3.03 -14.61 -1.09
C ASP A 33 3.45 -13.50 -0.12
N GLN A 34 3.51 -12.25 -0.59
CA GLN A 34 3.92 -11.13 0.23
C GLN A 34 2.78 -10.66 1.14
N GLN A 35 3.14 -10.17 2.33
CA GLN A 35 2.17 -9.55 3.24
C GLN A 35 1.59 -8.27 2.63
N THR A 36 0.28 -8.06 2.78
CA THR A 36 -0.42 -6.91 2.23
C THR A 36 0.21 -5.57 2.64
N LEU A 37 0.56 -5.42 3.93
CA LEU A 37 1.18 -4.20 4.42
C LEU A 37 2.51 -3.89 3.73
N LYS A 38 3.31 -4.94 3.46
CA LYS A 38 4.57 -4.80 2.73
C LYS A 38 4.33 -4.29 1.31
N LEU A 39 3.34 -4.85 0.61
CA LEU A 39 2.97 -4.39 -0.74
C LEU A 39 2.55 -2.91 -0.76
N CYS A 40 1.72 -2.48 0.19
CA CYS A 40 1.26 -1.09 0.27
C CYS A 40 2.40 -0.10 0.49
N VAL A 41 3.36 -0.44 1.37
CA VAL A 41 4.50 0.44 1.69
C VAL A 41 5.54 0.44 0.58
N ASP A 42 5.88 -0.74 0.04
CA ASP A 42 6.92 -0.89 -0.98
C ASP A 42 6.52 -0.18 -2.29
N TYR A 43 5.23 -0.12 -2.60
CA TYR A 43 4.72 0.58 -3.80
C TYR A 43 5.25 2.02 -3.93
N ASN A 44 5.35 2.75 -2.83
CA ASN A 44 5.78 4.16 -2.83
C ASN A 44 7.19 4.34 -3.39
N GLY A 45 8.06 3.33 -3.25
CA GLY A 45 9.43 3.34 -3.75
C GLY A 45 9.60 2.82 -5.18
N LEU A 46 8.55 2.28 -5.82
CA LEU A 46 8.65 1.72 -7.16
C LEU A 46 8.83 2.82 -8.20
N THR A 47 9.77 2.61 -9.12
CA THR A 47 10.04 3.52 -10.24
C THR A 47 9.53 3.00 -11.59
N SER A 48 9.38 1.67 -11.72
CA SER A 48 8.87 1.03 -12.93
C SER A 48 7.34 1.05 -12.98
N ASP A 49 6.78 1.50 -14.09
CA ASP A 49 5.32 1.47 -14.32
C ASP A 49 4.78 0.04 -14.36
N GLU A 50 5.54 -0.91 -14.90
CA GLU A 50 5.16 -2.32 -14.94
C GLU A 50 5.02 -2.90 -13.53
N ASP A 51 6.02 -2.66 -12.66
CA ASP A 51 5.97 -3.12 -11.27
C ASP A 51 4.83 -2.42 -10.51
N ARG A 52 4.59 -1.12 -10.76
CA ARG A 52 3.46 -0.39 -10.15
C ARG A 52 2.12 -1.02 -10.54
N GLN A 53 1.91 -1.37 -11.80
CA GLN A 53 0.67 -2.02 -12.24
C GLN A 53 0.51 -3.42 -11.64
N ALA A 54 1.60 -4.19 -11.52
CA ALA A 54 1.56 -5.51 -10.88
C ALA A 54 1.14 -5.42 -9.40
N TYR A 55 1.67 -4.43 -8.67
CA TYR A 55 1.30 -4.19 -7.28
C TYR A 55 -0.16 -3.73 -7.14
N ILE A 56 -0.62 -2.79 -7.99
CA ILE A 56 -2.03 -2.35 -7.99
C ILE A 56 -2.95 -3.54 -8.22
N LYS A 57 -2.66 -4.36 -9.24
CA LYS A 57 -3.46 -5.55 -9.56
C LYS A 57 -3.57 -6.51 -8.38
N GLU A 58 -2.48 -6.76 -7.68
CA GLU A 58 -2.49 -7.66 -6.52
C GLU A 58 -3.23 -7.05 -5.31
N LEU A 59 -3.08 -5.74 -5.08
CA LEU A 59 -3.79 -5.04 -4.01
C LEU A 59 -5.31 -4.94 -4.28
N ASP A 60 -5.71 -4.78 -5.55
CA ASP A 60 -7.11 -4.84 -5.98
C ASP A 60 -7.70 -6.23 -5.83
N ARG A 61 -6.94 -7.28 -6.19
CA ARG A 61 -7.35 -8.68 -5.96
C ARG A 61 -7.64 -8.94 -4.48
N ARG A 62 -6.92 -8.28 -3.57
CA ARG A 62 -7.11 -8.35 -2.11
C ARG A 62 -8.16 -7.39 -1.56
N GLY A 63 -8.78 -6.57 -2.40
CA GLY A 63 -9.77 -5.57 -1.99
C GLY A 63 -9.22 -4.49 -1.04
N GLN A 64 -7.95 -4.11 -1.21
CA GLN A 64 -7.26 -3.19 -0.29
C GLN A 64 -7.29 -1.73 -0.74
N LEU A 65 -7.73 -1.48 -1.98
CA LEU A 65 -7.82 -0.15 -2.57
C LEU A 65 -9.27 0.26 -2.74
N SER A 66 -9.56 1.49 -2.37
CA SER A 66 -10.83 2.14 -2.65
C SER A 66 -10.80 2.83 -4.00
N VAL A 67 -11.97 3.20 -4.52
CA VAL A 67 -12.08 4.08 -5.70
C VAL A 67 -11.31 5.39 -5.50
N LYS A 68 -11.30 5.93 -4.27
CA LYS A 68 -10.57 7.16 -3.94
C LYS A 68 -9.06 6.98 -4.02
N ASP A 69 -8.55 5.80 -3.72
CA ASP A 69 -7.11 5.54 -3.86
C ASP A 69 -6.72 5.52 -5.34
N HIS A 70 -7.51 4.87 -6.19
CA HIS A 70 -7.29 4.89 -7.64
C HIS A 70 -7.30 6.30 -8.24
N GLU A 71 -8.24 7.14 -7.82
CA GLU A 71 -8.35 8.53 -8.27
C GLU A 71 -7.14 9.39 -7.87
N ASN A 72 -6.57 9.14 -6.68
CA ASN A 72 -5.56 10.02 -6.08
C ASN A 72 -4.14 9.46 -6.06
N LEU A 73 -3.91 8.21 -6.47
CA LEU A 73 -2.59 7.59 -6.50
C LEU A 73 -1.58 8.40 -7.32
N LYS A 74 -2.02 8.98 -8.44
CA LYS A 74 -1.16 9.81 -9.33
C LYS A 74 -0.83 11.17 -8.74
N THR A 75 -1.72 11.74 -7.93
CA THR A 75 -1.56 13.07 -7.33
C THR A 75 -0.94 13.01 -5.94
N HIS A 76 -0.70 11.80 -5.41
CA HIS A 76 -0.20 11.56 -4.06
C HIS A 76 -1.05 12.28 -2.98
N HIS A 77 -2.37 12.30 -3.19
CA HIS A 77 -3.29 13.03 -2.33
C HIS A 77 -4.16 12.10 -1.48
N VAL A 78 -3.97 12.14 -0.16
CA VAL A 78 -4.76 11.32 0.76
C VAL A 78 -5.98 12.10 1.22
N VAL A 79 -7.17 11.53 1.02
CA VAL A 79 -8.46 12.13 1.39
C VAL A 79 -9.23 11.24 2.36
N ASN A 80 -10.25 11.80 3.01
CA ASN A 80 -11.18 11.00 3.79
C ASN A 80 -11.86 9.97 2.87
N GLY A 81 -11.90 8.71 3.31
CA GLY A 81 -12.38 7.58 2.51
C GLY A 81 -11.30 6.88 1.69
N SER A 82 -10.05 7.37 1.64
CA SER A 82 -8.91 6.57 1.21
C SER A 82 -8.69 5.39 2.17
N THR A 83 -8.17 4.27 1.65
CA THR A 83 -7.73 3.19 2.53
C THR A 83 -6.37 3.51 3.16
N MET A 84 -6.06 2.84 4.27
CA MET A 84 -4.74 2.90 4.89
C MET A 84 -3.66 2.39 3.91
N CYS A 85 -3.97 1.38 3.10
CA CYS A 85 -3.06 0.90 2.06
C CYS A 85 -2.78 1.99 1.01
N GLY A 86 -3.83 2.62 0.47
CA GLY A 86 -3.68 3.72 -0.49
C GLY A 86 -2.90 4.89 0.10
N MET A 87 -3.14 5.23 1.37
CA MET A 87 -2.34 6.23 2.09
C MET A 87 -0.84 5.86 2.11
N TYR A 88 -0.48 4.62 2.43
CA TYR A 88 0.92 4.19 2.41
C TYR A 88 1.52 4.15 1.01
N MET A 89 0.74 3.77 0.00
CA MET A 89 1.19 3.81 -1.39
C MET A 89 1.52 5.25 -1.83
N MET A 90 0.69 6.23 -1.43
CA MET A 90 0.86 7.63 -1.79
C MET A 90 1.97 8.33 -0.99
N MET A 91 2.03 8.08 0.32
CA MET A 91 2.85 8.84 1.27
C MET A 91 4.07 8.07 1.81
N GLY A 92 4.14 6.76 1.58
CA GLY A 92 5.15 5.87 2.14
C GLY A 92 4.88 5.54 3.61
N LYS A 93 5.93 5.09 4.30
CA LYS A 93 5.88 4.77 5.73
C LYS A 93 5.83 6.07 6.56
N PRO A 94 4.91 6.22 7.52
CA PRO A 94 4.89 7.38 8.40
C PRO A 94 6.08 7.41 9.36
N LEU A 95 6.35 8.60 9.90
CA LEU A 95 7.41 8.85 10.88
C LEU A 95 7.13 8.15 12.21
N ALA A 96 5.86 8.12 12.59
CA ALA A 96 5.37 7.45 13.78
C ALA A 96 3.89 7.06 13.60
N GLU A 97 3.48 6.01 14.27
CA GLU A 97 2.08 5.58 14.34
C GLU A 97 1.74 5.22 15.77
N GLU A 98 0.55 5.62 16.21
CA GLU A 98 0.03 5.20 17.50
C GLU A 98 -1.44 4.80 17.34
N GLY A 99 -1.78 3.63 17.87
CA GLY A 99 -3.09 3.02 17.73
C GLY A 99 -3.76 2.76 19.08
N LYS A 100 -5.08 2.92 19.12
CA LYS A 100 -5.92 2.54 20.25
C LYS A 100 -7.09 1.70 19.77
N GLN A 101 -7.30 0.59 20.45
CA GLN A 101 -8.52 -0.19 20.28
C GLN A 101 -9.68 0.54 20.97
N LEU A 102 -10.70 0.91 20.20
CA LEU A 102 -11.90 1.56 20.72
C LEU A 102 -12.93 0.53 21.17
N ARG A 103 -13.08 -0.56 20.40
CA ARG A 103 -13.99 -1.70 20.65
C ARG A 103 -13.37 -2.97 20.04
N PRO A 104 -13.87 -4.18 20.35
CA PRO A 104 -13.49 -5.39 19.62
C PRO A 104 -13.52 -5.14 18.10
N MET A 105 -12.43 -5.46 17.40
CA MET A 105 -12.25 -5.25 15.95
C MET A 105 -12.28 -3.80 15.45
N VAL A 106 -12.42 -2.79 16.32
CA VAL A 106 -12.43 -1.37 15.93
C VAL A 106 -11.21 -0.67 16.52
N TYR A 107 -10.26 -0.36 15.65
CA TYR A 107 -9.03 0.33 16.00
C TYR A 107 -9.02 1.72 15.36
N LYS A 108 -8.53 2.72 16.09
CA LYS A 108 -8.23 4.06 15.59
C LYS A 108 -6.72 4.26 15.68
N VAL A 109 -6.09 4.71 14.60
CA VAL A 109 -4.64 4.90 14.52
C VAL A 109 -4.35 6.30 13.98
N VAL A 110 -3.39 6.99 14.57
CA VAL A 110 -2.87 8.26 14.08
C VAL A 110 -1.53 7.99 13.42
N HIS A 111 -1.40 8.42 12.16
CA HIS A 111 -0.20 8.30 11.35
C HIS A 111 0.43 9.69 11.19
N VAL A 112 1.69 9.82 11.60
CA VAL A 112 2.43 11.08 11.59
C VAL A 112 3.28 11.18 10.34
N TYR A 113 3.03 12.19 9.51
CA TYR A 113 3.86 12.53 8.35
C TYR A 113 4.55 13.89 8.54
N PRO A 114 5.47 14.27 7.64
CA PRO A 114 6.16 15.55 7.75
C PRO A 114 5.22 16.76 7.73
N LYS A 115 4.17 16.72 6.92
CA LYS A 115 3.23 17.83 6.73
C LYS A 115 1.87 17.64 7.36
N ASN A 116 1.42 16.41 7.56
CA ASN A 116 0.05 16.10 7.98
C ASN A 116 0.02 14.99 9.05
N TYR A 117 -1.07 14.96 9.82
CA TYR A 117 -1.52 13.83 10.60
C TYR A 117 -2.72 13.20 9.89
N TYR A 118 -2.68 11.90 9.67
CA TYR A 118 -3.84 11.15 9.17
C TYR A 118 -4.37 10.25 10.27
N VAL A 119 -5.69 10.21 10.40
CA VAL A 119 -6.36 9.32 11.35
C VAL A 119 -7.07 8.25 10.56
N THR A 120 -6.74 7.00 10.85
CA THR A 120 -7.46 5.85 10.30
C THR A 120 -8.33 5.21 11.36
N GLN A 121 -9.47 4.67 10.95
CA GLN A 121 -10.33 3.84 11.76
C GLN A 121 -10.72 2.62 10.95
N VAL A 122 -10.40 1.42 11.46
CA VAL A 122 -10.63 0.14 10.75
C VAL A 122 -10.04 0.16 9.33
N GLY A 123 -8.82 0.67 9.19
CA GLY A 123 -8.11 0.69 7.90
C GLY A 123 -8.59 1.73 6.88
N MET A 124 -9.47 2.65 7.27
CA MET A 124 -9.96 3.75 6.42
C MET A 124 -9.53 5.10 6.98
N VAL A 125 -9.09 6.03 6.13
CA VAL A 125 -8.78 7.41 6.54
C VAL A 125 -10.09 8.15 6.85
N VAL A 126 -10.24 8.58 8.09
CA VAL A 126 -11.45 9.30 8.58
C VAL A 126 -11.21 10.78 8.78
N ALA A 127 -9.96 11.20 8.98
CA ALA A 127 -9.60 12.61 9.11
C ALA A 127 -8.16 12.86 8.69
N SER A 128 -7.91 14.08 8.22
CA SER A 128 -6.59 14.64 7.96
C SER A 128 -6.45 15.98 8.67
N TYR A 129 -5.28 16.25 9.23
CA TYR A 129 -4.96 17.49 9.93
C TYR A 129 -3.59 17.96 9.50
N ASP A 130 -3.42 19.26 9.27
CA ASP A 130 -2.11 19.82 8.99
C ASP A 130 -1.23 19.76 10.24
N ARG A 131 0.04 19.39 10.05
CA ARG A 131 1.03 19.36 11.13
C ARG A 131 1.56 20.77 11.36
N LYS A 132 1.28 21.31 12.54
CA LYS A 132 1.86 22.57 13.00
C LYS A 132 3.04 22.32 13.94
N PRO A 133 4.18 23.01 13.77
CA PRO A 133 5.31 22.89 14.68
C PRO A 133 4.90 23.17 16.12
N GLY A 134 5.20 22.25 17.04
CA GLY A 134 4.88 22.37 18.47
C GLY A 134 3.47 21.91 18.87
N GLU A 135 2.58 21.62 17.92
CA GLU A 135 1.29 21.00 18.23
C GLU A 135 1.43 19.48 18.27
N LEU A 136 0.86 18.88 19.33
CA LEU A 136 0.84 17.43 19.49
C LEU A 136 -0.17 16.81 18.50
N PRO A 137 0.06 15.55 18.07
CA PRO A 137 -0.88 14.85 17.21
C PRO A 137 -2.28 14.78 17.86
N PRO A 138 -3.34 14.75 17.04
CA PRO A 138 -4.71 14.60 17.54
C PRO A 138 -4.83 13.40 18.47
N LYS A 139 -5.53 13.58 19.60
CA LYS A 139 -5.72 12.50 20.57
C LYS A 139 -6.58 11.39 19.96
N LEU A 140 -6.19 10.13 20.20
CA LEU A 140 -6.91 8.94 19.75
C LEU A 140 -8.27 8.72 20.44
N SER A 141 -8.55 9.45 21.52
CA SER A 141 -9.75 9.25 22.34
C SER A 141 -10.64 10.49 22.25
N GLU A 142 -11.80 10.33 21.62
CA GLU A 142 -12.94 11.20 21.88
C GLU A 142 -13.62 10.69 23.15
N THR A 143 -14.05 11.59 24.03
CA THR A 143 -14.83 11.24 25.21
C THR A 143 -16.09 10.51 24.77
N LYS A 144 -16.31 9.28 25.26
CA LYS A 144 -17.52 8.50 24.98
C LYS A 144 -18.75 9.38 25.22
N PRO A 145 -19.66 9.55 24.24
CA PRO A 145 -20.91 10.26 24.46
C PRO A 145 -21.65 9.64 25.64
N ALA A 146 -22.16 10.48 26.54
CA ALA A 146 -22.98 10.04 27.66
C ALA A 146 -24.31 9.53 27.12
N VAL A 147 -24.36 8.23 26.79
CA VAL A 147 -25.55 7.49 26.35
C VAL A 147 -26.07 7.95 24.98
N GLN A 148 -25.88 7.11 23.96
CA GLN A 148 -26.65 7.24 22.73
C GLN A 148 -28.11 6.85 23.06
N PRO A 149 -29.12 7.66 22.72
CA PRO A 149 -30.51 7.28 22.94
C PRO A 149 -30.80 5.97 22.22
N PRO A 150 -31.69 5.12 22.76
CA PRO A 150 -32.08 3.88 22.10
C PRO A 150 -32.58 4.19 20.68
N PRO A 151 -32.30 3.32 19.69
CA PRO A 151 -32.76 3.51 18.33
C PRO A 151 -34.28 3.67 18.35
N VAL A 152 -34.76 4.85 17.98
CA VAL A 152 -36.18 5.12 17.89
C VAL A 152 -36.69 4.32 16.70
N MET A 153 -37.50 3.29 16.95
CA MET A 153 -38.21 2.57 15.90
C MET A 153 -39.28 3.51 15.33
N PHE A 154 -38.88 4.42 14.45
CA PHE A 154 -39.81 5.20 13.64
C PHE A 154 -40.49 4.21 12.69
N ASN A 155 -41.72 3.82 13.01
CA ASN A 155 -42.61 2.93 12.27
C ASN A 155 -42.59 1.44 12.64
N ALA A 156 -42.65 1.09 13.93
CA ALA A 156 -43.36 -0.14 14.30
C ALA A 156 -44.89 0.11 14.12
N PRO A 157 -45.62 -0.71 13.34
CA PRO A 157 -47.06 -0.56 13.19
C PRO A 157 -47.73 -0.90 14.53
N GLY A 158 -48.04 0.13 15.33
CA GLY A 158 -48.70 -0.01 16.63
C GLY A 158 -48.20 0.90 17.75
N GLY A 159 -47.18 1.75 17.53
CA GLY A 159 -46.71 2.69 18.56
C GLY A 159 -47.57 3.96 18.64
N SER A 160 -48.41 4.07 19.66
CA SER A 160 -49.20 5.28 19.95
C SER A 160 -48.28 6.46 20.31
N PRO A 161 -48.56 7.69 19.83
CA PRO A 161 -47.85 8.88 20.24
C PRO A 161 -48.24 9.25 21.68
N HIS A 162 -47.29 9.18 22.60
CA HIS A 162 -47.41 9.85 23.89
C HIS A 162 -46.80 11.25 23.75
N HIS A 163 -47.65 12.26 23.93
CA HIS A 163 -47.31 13.68 24.01
C HIS A 163 -46.44 14.00 25.23
#